data_AF-A0A963QN77-F1
#
_entry.id   AF-A0A963QN77-F1
#
_cell.length_a   1.000
_cell.length_b   1.000
_cell.length_c   1.000
_cell.angle_alpha   90.00
_cell.angle_beta   90.00
_cell.angle_gamma   90.00
#
_symmetry.space_group_name_H-M   'P 1'
#
loop_
_entity.id
_entity.type
_entity.pdbx_description
1 polymer ?
#
loop_
_entity_poly.entity_id
_entity_poly.type
_entity_poly.pdbx_seq_one_letter_code
_entity_poly.pdbx_strand_id
1 'polypeptide(L)' 'MERFPALRLILRYGRLWSLLVALIGTTAVTWLLVTQLGGIGYVAIPLALPFFYFLAKSYVELIQIVVEMVH' A
#
# COMPACT_ATOMS: atom_id res chain seq x y z
N MET A 1 6.18 1.54 25.41
CA MET A 1 6.36 0.88 24.09
C MET A 1 7.23 -0.39 24.14
N GLU A 2 7.57 -0.94 25.31
CA GLU A 2 8.42 -2.15 25.43
C GLU A 2 7.65 -3.48 25.36
N ARG A 3 6.32 -3.45 25.52
CA ARG A 3 5.49 -4.67 25.59
C ARG A 3 5.13 -5.31 24.25
N PHE A 4 5.34 -4.65 23.11
CA PHE A 4 4.90 -5.18 21.80
C PHE A 4 5.98 -5.02 20.70
N PRO A 5 7.01 -5.89 20.67
CA PRO A 5 8.02 -5.90 19.61
C PRO A 5 7.41 -6.17 18.21
N ALA A 6 6.30 -6.90 18.14
CA ALA A 6 5.58 -7.19 16.89
C ALA A 6 5.00 -5.91 16.24
N LEU A 7 4.40 -5.01 17.02
CA LEU A 7 3.90 -3.71 16.54
C LEU A 7 5.02 -2.83 15.98
N ARG A 8 6.18 -2.85 16.63
CA ARG A 8 7.37 -2.11 16.18
C ARG A 8 7.90 -2.64 14.84
N LEU A 9 7.83 -3.96 14.62
CA LEU A 9 8.17 -4.61 13.35
C LEU A 9 7.17 -4.26 12.24
N ILE A 10 5.87 -4.28 12.55
CA ILE A 10 4.81 -3.92 11.60
C ILE A 10 4.91 -2.45 11.19
N LEU A 11 5.20 -1.54 12.13
CA LEU A 11 5.45 -0.13 11.83
C LEU A 11 6.72 0.09 11.00
N ARG A 12 7.80 -0.63 11.32
CA ARG A 12 9.09 -0.50 10.61
C ARG A 12 9.03 -1.04 9.19
N TYR A 13 8.35 -2.17 8.99
CA TYR A 13 8.19 -2.80 7.68
C TYR A 13 6.93 -2.38 6.93
N GLY A 14 5.97 -1.73 7.60
CA GLY A 14 4.69 -1.32 7.04
C GLY A 14 4.85 -0.38 5.85
N ARG A 15 5.86 0.50 5.88
CA ARG A 15 6.23 1.36 4.74
C ARG A 15 6.74 0.57 3.54
N LEU A 16 7.48 -0.51 3.79
CA LEU A 16 8.07 -1.35 2.77
C LEU A 16 6.99 -2.24 2.13
N TRP A 17 6.10 -2.79 2.96
CA TRP A 17 4.91 -3.51 2.52
C TRP A 17 3.94 -2.62 1.74
N SER A 18 3.66 -1.40 2.21
CA SER A 18 2.79 -0.47 1.49
C SER A 18 3.36 -0.07 0.14
N LEU A 19 4.68 0.11 0.04
CA LEU A 19 5.37 0.35 -1.23
C LEU A 19 5.26 -0.87 -2.18
N LEU A 20 5.48 -2.08 -1.69
CA LEU A 20 5.37 -3.30 -2.50
C LEU A 20 3.95 -3.49 -3.04
N VAL A 21 2.94 -3.31 -2.19
CA VAL A 21 1.53 -3.37 -2.60
C VAL A 21 1.22 -2.27 -3.62
N ALA A 22 1.75 -1.07 -3.42
CA ALA A 22 1.60 0.03 -4.38
C ALA A 22 2.18 -0.30 -5.75
N LEU A 23 3.40 -0.86 -5.79
CA LEU A 23 4.06 -1.24 -7.04
C LEU A 23 3.30 -2.35 -7.75
N ILE A 24 2.86 -3.39 -7.04
CA ILE A 24 2.12 -4.51 -7.62
C ILE A 24 0.76 -4.03 -8.15
N GLY A 25 0.00 -3.30 -7.35
CA GLY A 25 -1.31 -2.78 -7.74
C GLY A 25 -1.23 -1.83 -8.93
N THR A 26 -0.25 -0.92 -8.92
CA THR A 26 -0.02 0.01 -10.04
C THR A 26 0.38 -0.74 -11.30
N THR A 27 1.26 -1.72 -11.19
CA THR A 27 1.70 -2.53 -12.35
C THR A 27 0.53 -3.29 -12.95
N ALA A 28 -0.31 -3.93 -12.12
CA ALA A 28 -1.48 -4.67 -12.57
C ALA A 28 -2.51 -3.76 -13.27
N VAL A 29 -2.84 -2.61 -12.67
CA VAL A 29 -3.78 -1.64 -13.25
C VAL A 29 -3.23 -1.04 -14.54
N THR A 30 -1.95 -0.66 -14.55
CA THR A 30 -1.32 -0.09 -15.75
C THR A 30 -1.26 -1.11 -16.87
N TRP A 31 -0.92 -2.37 -16.57
CA TRP A 31 -0.92 -3.45 -17.56
C TRP A 31 -2.29 -3.61 -18.21
N LEU A 32 -3.36 -3.66 -17.39
CA LEU A 32 -4.72 -3.81 -17.87
C LEU A 32 -5.20 -2.59 -18.68
N LEU A 33 -4.82 -1.39 -18.28
CA LEU A 33 -5.17 -0.17 -19.03
C LEU A 33 -4.39 -0.06 -20.34
N VAL A 34 -3.12 -0.47 -20.36
CA VAL A 34 -2.30 -0.44 -21.58
C VAL A 34 -2.77 -1.47 -22.60
N THR A 35 -3.22 -2.66 -22.17
CA THR A 35 -3.77 -3.65 -23.10
C THR A 35 -5.09 -3.19 -23.73
N GLN A 36 -5.90 -2.40 -23.03
CA GLN A 36 -7.22 -1.97 -23.51
C GLN A 36 -7.21 -0.61 -24.22
N LEU A 37 -6.37 0.33 -23.77
CA LEU A 37 -6.33 1.73 -24.21
C LEU A 37 -5.02 2.11 -24.90
N GLY A 38 -4.09 1.16 -25.05
CA GLY A 38 -2.75 1.42 -25.61
C GLY A 38 -1.92 2.34 -24.72
N GLY A 39 -1.04 3.13 -25.33
CA GLY A 39 -0.09 4.00 -24.60
C GLY A 39 -0.74 5.05 -23.69
N ILE A 40 -2.04 5.34 -23.85
CA ILE A 40 -2.79 6.26 -22.97
C ILE A 40 -2.92 5.66 -21.55
N GLY A 41 -2.87 4.33 -21.42
CA GLY A 41 -2.93 3.65 -20.12
C GLY A 41 -1.81 4.05 -19.14
N TYR A 42 -0.66 4.52 -19.64
CA TYR A 42 0.44 4.98 -18.78
C TYR A 42 0.12 6.26 -18.01
N VAL A 43 -0.88 7.05 -18.45
CA VAL A 43 -1.34 8.26 -17.74
C VAL A 43 -1.92 7.93 -16.37
N ALA A 44 -2.36 6.68 -16.16
CA ALA A 44 -2.88 6.24 -14.87
C ALA A 44 -1.80 6.02 -13.79
N ILE A 45 -0.52 5.84 -14.17
CA ILE A 45 0.59 5.60 -13.22
C ILE A 45 0.68 6.66 -12.12
N PRO A 46 0.74 7.98 -12.42
CA PRO A 46 0.86 9.03 -11.39
C PRO A 46 -0.35 9.09 -10.44
N LEU A 47 -1.49 8.48 -10.79
CA LEU A 47 -2.67 8.40 -9.93
C LEU A 47 -2.73 7.06 -9.17
N ALA A 48 -2.47 5.95 -9.85
CA ALA A 48 -2.55 4.61 -9.28
C ALA A 48 -1.47 4.38 -8.21
N LEU A 49 -0.24 4.86 -8.43
CA LEU A 49 0.86 4.69 -7.48
C LEU A 49 0.61 5.33 -6.12
N PRO A 50 0.29 6.63 -6.01
CA PRO A 50 -0.08 7.21 -4.72
C PRO A 50 -1.36 6.59 -4.16
N PHE A 51 -2.36 6.28 -5.00
CA PHE A 51 -3.61 5.67 -4.54
C PHE A 51 -3.37 4.34 -3.80
N PHE A 52 -2.69 3.38 -4.43
CA PHE A 52 -2.42 2.08 -3.80
C PHE A 52 -1.48 2.20 -2.60
N TYR A 53 -0.52 3.14 -2.64
CA TYR A 53 0.34 3.41 -1.50
C TYR A 53 -0.43 3.93 -0.28
N PHE A 54 -1.30 4.92 -0.48
CA PHE A 54 -2.15 5.45 0.58
C PHE A 54 -3.10 4.39 1.12
N LEU A 55 -3.76 3.62 0.24
CA LEU A 55 -4.65 2.54 0.64
C LEU A 55 -3.94 1.51 1.53
N ALA A 56 -2.77 1.03 1.10
CA ALA A 56 -2.00 0.04 1.85
C ALA A 56 -1.46 0.62 3.17
N LYS A 57 -1.03 1.89 3.18
CA LYS A 57 -0.59 2.59 4.40
C LYS A 57 -1.73 2.74 5.41
N SER A 58 -2.90 3.19 4.96
CA SER A 58 -4.08 3.35 5.82
C SER A 58 -4.55 2.03 6.41
N TYR A 59 -4.44 0.92 5.67
CA TYR A 59 -4.76 -0.41 6.19
C TYR A 59 -3.81 -0.83 7.33
N VAL A 60 -2.50 -0.57 7.18
CA VAL A 60 -1.51 -0.85 8.24
C VAL A 60 -1.78 0.00 9.49
N GLU A 61 -2.09 1.29 9.31
CA GLU A 61 -2.45 2.19 10.41
C GLU A 61 -3.73 1.75 11.12
N LEU A 62 -4.73 1.27 10.38
CA LEU A 62 -5.97 0.75 10.95
C LEU A 62 -5.72 -0.51 11.79
N ILE A 63 -4.91 -1.45 11.30
CA ILE A 63 -4.53 -2.63 12.08
C ILE A 63 -3.82 -2.21 13.37
N GLN A 64 -2.90 -1.24 13.30
CA GLN A 64 -2.23 -0.74 14.48
C GLN A 64 -3.22 -0.20 15.52
N ILE A 65 -4.16 0.66 15.10
CA ILE A 65 -5.16 1.24 16.00
C ILE A 65 -6.00 0.13 16.65
N VAL A 66 -6.45 -0.84 15.87
CA VAL A 66 -7.24 -1.98 16.39
C VAL A 66 -6.43 -2.77 17.42
N VAL A 67 -5.17 -3.09 17.13
CA VAL A 67 -4.33 -3.87 18.06
C VAL A 67 -4.03 -3.08 19.33
N GLU A 68 -3.81 -1.77 19.25
CA GLU A 68 -3.62 -0.88 20.41
C GLU A 68 -4.89 -0.72 21.26
N MET A 69 -6.09 -0.76 20.67
CA MET A 69 -7.34 -0.65 21.41
C MET A 69 -7.76 -1.96 22.13
N VAL A 70 -7.29 -3.11 21.63
CA VAL A 70 -7.60 -4.43 22.18
C VAL A 70 -6.70 -4.82 23.37
N HIS A 71 -5.58 -4.12 23.57
CA HIS A 71 -4.58 -4.42 24.62
C HIS A 71 -4.34 -3.24 25.54
#